data_AF-A0A1Y2R423-F1
#
_entry.id   AF-A0A1Y2R423-F1
#
_cell.length_a   1.000
_cell.length_b   1.000
_cell.length_c   1.000
_cell.angle_alpha   90.00
_cell.angle_beta   90.00
_cell.angle_gamma   90.00
#
_symmetry.space_group_name_H-M   'P 1'
#
loop_
_entity.id
_entity.type
_entity.pdbx_description
1 polymer ?
#
loop_
_entity_poly.entity_id
_entity_poly.type
_entity_poly.pdbx_seq_one_letter_code
_entity_poly.pdbx_strand_id
1 'polypeptide(L)'
;MLCAAYSLSLWQIEEMMAERGVCVDHATVHRWAMKIPPVQTAVARRRKRPVSASWRMDETYIKVADQWKYQYRAVDRDGDTIDFLLRDTRDCAAVRRFLELASD
;
A
#
# COMPACT_ATOMS: atom_id res chain seq x y z
N MET A 1 -19.02 3.59 -6.32
CA MET A 1 -19.36 2.17 -6.51
C MET A 1 -18.62 1.65 -7.74
N LEU A 2 -17.28 1.58 -7.71
CA LEU A 2 -16.45 1.09 -8.83
C LEU A 2 -15.49 -0.01 -8.36
N CYS A 3 -15.03 0.05 -7.10
CA CYS A 3 -14.15 -0.95 -6.49
C CYS A 3 -14.81 -2.33 -6.26
N ALA A 4 -16.13 -2.46 -6.45
CA ALA A 4 -16.84 -3.73 -6.26
C ALA A 4 -17.03 -4.52 -7.57
N ALA A 5 -16.86 -3.87 -8.74
CA ALA A 5 -17.10 -4.49 -10.05
C ALA A 5 -15.80 -4.95 -10.74
N TYR A 6 -14.67 -4.30 -10.45
CA TYR A 6 -13.39 -4.58 -11.08
C TYR A 6 -12.35 -4.98 -10.04
N SER A 7 -11.52 -5.97 -10.37
CA SER A 7 -10.35 -6.38 -9.58
C SER A 7 -9.17 -5.42 -9.70
N LEU A 8 -9.38 -4.24 -10.32
CA LEU A 8 -8.40 -3.16 -10.55
C LEU A 8 -7.12 -3.63 -11.25
N SER A 9 -7.24 -4.60 -12.16
CA SER A 9 -6.14 -4.91 -13.08
C SER A 9 -5.88 -3.73 -14.03
N LEU A 10 -4.69 -3.65 -14.62
CA LEU A 10 -4.33 -2.56 -15.53
C LEU A 10 -5.30 -2.45 -16.73
N TRP A 11 -5.75 -3.59 -17.25
CA TRP A 11 -6.74 -3.69 -18.32
C TRP A 11 -8.12 -3.18 -17.91
N GLN A 12 -8.55 -3.49 -16.69
CA GLN A 12 -9.83 -2.99 -16.17
C GLN A 12 -9.77 -1.48 -15.92
N ILE A 13 -8.62 -0.95 -15.51
CA ILE A 13 -8.45 0.50 -15.38
C ILE A 13 -8.53 1.16 -16.75
N GLU A 14 -7.93 0.58 -17.80
CA GLU A 14 -8.10 1.04 -19.18
C GLU A 14 -9.57 1.01 -19.61
N GLU A 15 -10.30 -0.08 -19.36
CA GLU A 15 -11.74 -0.20 -19.65
C GLU A 15 -12.58 0.86 -18.91
N MET A 16 -12.34 1.03 -17.61
CA MET A 16 -13.00 2.06 -16.79
C MET A 16 -12.71 3.49 -17.28
N MET A 17 -11.55 3.74 -17.88
CA MET A 17 -11.21 5.03 -18.49
C MET A 17 -11.90 5.19 -19.85
N ALA A 18 -11.96 4.12 -20.64
CA ALA A 18 -12.67 4.11 -21.92
C ALA A 18 -14.17 4.39 -21.76
N GLU A 19 -14.81 3.81 -20.74
CA GLU A 19 -16.22 4.10 -20.38
C GLU A 19 -16.47 5.59 -20.09
N ARG A 20 -15.44 6.31 -19.64
CA ARG A 20 -15.49 7.75 -19.37
C ARG A 20 -15.05 8.61 -20.57
N GLY A 21 -14.84 8.00 -21.74
CA GLY A 21 -14.39 8.68 -22.96
C GLY A 21 -12.90 8.99 -23.00
N VAL A 22 -12.10 8.38 -22.12
CA VAL A 22 -10.65 8.61 -22.02
C VAL A 22 -9.91 7.39 -22.56
N CYS A 23 -9.32 7.51 -23.75
CA CYS A 23 -8.55 6.43 -24.37
C CYS A 23 -7.12 6.41 -23.82
N VAL A 24 -6.77 5.37 -23.04
CA VAL A 24 -5.45 5.19 -22.43
C VAL A 24 -5.06 3.73 -22.51
N ASP A 25 -3.89 3.45 -23.10
CA ASP A 25 -3.30 2.11 -23.15
C ASP A 25 -2.84 1.61 -21.77
N HIS A 26 -2.98 0.31 -21.49
CA HIS A 26 -2.56 -0.29 -20.22
C HIS A 26 -1.09 -0.02 -19.83
N ALA A 27 -0.17 0.15 -20.79
CA ALA A 27 1.24 0.44 -20.50
C ALA A 27 1.42 1.88 -20.01
N THR A 28 0.51 2.79 -20.37
CA THR A 28 0.44 4.14 -19.83
C THR A 28 -0.06 4.11 -18.38
N VAL A 29 -1.10 3.31 -18.09
CA VAL A 29 -1.58 3.08 -16.72
C VAL A 29 -0.46 2.50 -15.84
N HIS A 30 0.29 1.52 -16.33
CA HIS A 30 1.43 0.94 -15.62
C HIS A 30 2.51 2.00 -15.31
N ARG A 31 2.87 2.83 -16.30
CA ARG A 31 3.83 3.93 -16.10
C ARG A 31 3.36 4.92 -15.04
N TRP A 32 2.07 5.23 -15.00
CA TRP A 32 1.49 6.07 -13.95
C TRP A 32 1.52 5.38 -12.57
N ALA A 33 1.17 4.10 -12.50
CA ALA A 33 1.23 3.32 -11.27
C ALA A 33 2.66 3.26 -10.68
N MET A 34 3.71 3.39 -11.49
CA MET A 34 5.08 3.53 -11.00
C MET A 34 5.47 4.96 -10.60
N LYS A 35 5.03 5.96 -11.37
CA LYS A 35 5.48 7.37 -11.20
C LYS A 35 4.70 8.14 -10.14
N ILE A 36 3.42 7.87 -9.99
CA ILE A 36 2.51 8.66 -9.15
C ILE A 36 2.67 8.34 -7.66
N PRO A 37 2.82 7.08 -7.20
CA PRO A 37 2.86 6.78 -5.78
C PRO A 37 3.93 7.55 -4.99
N PRO A 38 5.17 7.74 -5.45
CA PRO A 38 6.17 8.51 -4.70
C PRO A 38 5.70 9.94 -4.37
N VAL A 39 5.05 10.61 -5.33
CA VAL A 39 4.51 11.97 -5.14
C VAL A 39 3.35 11.95 -4.15
N GLN A 40 2.44 10.98 -4.29
CA GLN A 40 1.32 10.82 -3.35
C GLN A 40 1.80 10.51 -1.94
N THR A 41 2.78 9.61 -1.79
CA THR A 41 3.38 9.25 -0.51
C THR A 41 4.04 10.47 0.14
N ALA A 42 4.74 11.32 -0.63
CA ALA A 42 5.33 12.54 -0.09
C ALA A 42 4.27 13.52 0.43
N VAL A 43 3.18 13.72 -0.32
CA VAL A 43 2.06 14.58 0.11
C VAL A 43 1.33 14.00 1.32
N ALA A 44 1.08 12.69 1.32
CA ALA A 44 0.44 11.98 2.42
C ALA A 44 1.29 12.09 3.70
N ARG A 45 2.62 11.88 3.61
CA ARG A 45 3.55 12.04 4.74
C ARG A 45 3.52 13.46 5.32
N ARG A 46 3.46 14.50 4.48
CA ARG A 46 3.35 15.90 4.94
C ARG A 46 2.05 16.21 5.68
N ARG A 47 0.97 15.48 5.37
CA ARG A 47 -0.35 15.65 5.99
C ARG A 47 -0.61 14.64 7.11
N LYS A 48 0.32 13.70 7.32
CA LYS A 48 0.18 12.63 8.31
C LYS A 48 0.16 13.26 9.70
N ARG A 49 -0.78 12.81 10.52
CA ARG A 49 -0.86 13.20 11.92
C ARG A 49 0.29 12.56 12.71
N PRO A 50 0.69 13.15 13.85
CA PRO A 50 1.58 12.46 14.78
C PRO A 50 1.00 11.10 15.15
N VAL A 51 1.87 10.10 15.28
CA VAL A 51 1.45 8.75 15.63
C VAL A 51 0.91 8.73 17.05
N SER A 52 -0.25 8.11 17.24
CA SER A 52 -0.87 7.94 18.55
C SER A 52 0.02 7.10 19.49
N ALA A 53 -0.04 7.37 20.81
CA ALA A 53 0.81 6.73 21.82
C ALA A 53 0.68 5.20 21.92
N SER A 54 -0.31 4.60 21.27
CA SER A 54 -0.48 3.15 21.17
C SER A 54 -0.78 2.77 19.73
N TRP A 55 -0.10 1.74 19.24
CA TRP A 55 -0.32 1.15 17.92
C TRP A 55 -0.36 -0.38 18.02
N ARG A 56 -0.85 -1.03 16.97
CA ARG A 56 -0.92 -2.48 16.84
C ARG A 56 -0.21 -2.94 15.57
N MET A 57 0.36 -4.13 15.62
CA MET A 57 1.02 -4.75 14.47
C MET A 57 0.19 -5.93 13.97
N ASP A 58 -0.19 -5.90 12.69
CA ASP A 58 -0.80 -7.03 12.01
C ASP A 58 0.27 -7.79 11.21
N GLU A 59 0.27 -9.12 11.29
CA GLU A 59 1.05 -10.02 10.42
C GLU A 59 0.11 -10.72 9.44
N THR A 60 0.40 -10.66 8.15
CA THR A 60 -0.39 -11.30 7.08
C THR A 60 0.55 -11.94 6.06
N TYR A 61 0.07 -12.99 5.39
CA TYR A 61 0.84 -13.76 4.42
C TYR A 61 0.29 -13.44 3.03
N ILE A 62 1.14 -12.89 2.16
CA ILE A 62 0.75 -12.52 0.80
C ILE A 62 1.64 -13.22 -0.22
N LYS A 63 1.08 -13.57 -1.37
CA LYS A 63 1.83 -14.17 -2.48
C LYS A 63 2.30 -13.06 -3.43
N VAL A 64 3.62 -12.92 -3.61
CA VAL A 64 4.23 -11.95 -4.51
C VAL A 64 5.12 -12.69 -5.49
N ALA A 65 4.83 -12.57 -6.79
CA ALA A 65 5.54 -13.29 -7.86
C ALA A 65 5.69 -14.79 -7.55
N ASP A 66 4.57 -15.41 -7.14
CA ASP A 66 4.46 -16.82 -6.76
C ASP A 66 5.19 -17.25 -5.46
N GLN A 67 5.83 -16.31 -4.76
CA GLN A 67 6.51 -16.58 -3.49
C GLN A 67 5.69 -16.05 -2.31
N TRP A 68 5.55 -16.85 -1.26
CA TRP A 68 4.93 -16.41 -0.01
C TRP A 68 5.85 -15.47 0.76
N LYS A 69 5.31 -14.32 1.15
CA LYS A 69 6.01 -13.30 1.92
C LYS A 69 5.17 -12.87 3.12
N TYR A 70 5.86 -12.48 4.17
CA TYR A 70 5.29 -11.96 5.41
C TYR A 70 5.14 -10.45 5.29
N GLN A 71 3.90 -9.98 5.24
CA GLN A 71 3.56 -8.57 5.30
C GLN A 71 3.24 -8.20 6.74
N TYR A 72 3.96 -7.24 7.27
CA TYR A 72 3.71 -6.62 8.56
C TYR A 72 3.18 -5.22 8.35
N ARG A 73 2.17 -4.83 9.11
CA ARG A 73 1.59 -3.48 9.06
C ARG A 73 1.42 -2.94 10.47
N ALA A 74 1.96 -1.76 10.75
CA ALA A 74 1.64 -1.00 11.95
C ALA A 74 0.45 -0.08 11.69
N VAL A 75 -0.55 -0.14 12.57
CA VAL A 75 -1.71 0.74 12.54
C VAL A 75 -1.85 1.40 13.89
N ASP A 76 -2.06 2.71 13.90
CA ASP A 76 -2.28 3.45 15.13
C ASP A 76 -3.67 3.18 15.72
N ARG A 77 -3.98 3.81 16.85
CA ARG A 77 -5.29 3.67 17.51
C ARG A 77 -6.44 4.21 16.65
N ASP A 78 -6.19 5.26 15.89
CA ASP A 78 -7.18 6.00 15.11
C ASP A 78 -7.45 5.34 13.75
N GLY A 79 -6.68 4.30 13.41
CA GLY A 79 -6.81 3.50 12.20
C GLY A 79 -5.86 3.92 11.08
N ASP A 80 -4.99 4.90 11.31
CA ASP A 80 -4.01 5.35 10.33
C ASP A 80 -2.84 4.35 10.27
N THR A 81 -2.46 3.98 9.05
CA THR A 81 -1.29 3.11 8.84
C THR A 81 -0.01 3.90 9.11
N ILE A 82 0.80 3.40 10.03
CA ILE A 82 2.09 3.98 10.38
C ILE A 82 3.11 3.65 9.30
N ASP A 83 3.35 2.35 9.10
CA ASP A 83 4.22 1.82 8.06
C ASP A 83 3.91 0.34 7.79
N PHE A 84 4.48 -0.20 6.72
CA PHE A 84 4.40 -1.62 6.35
C PHE A 84 5.76 -2.16 5.93
N LEU A 85 6.00 -3.44 6.21
CA LEU A 85 7.24 -4.11 5.87
C LEU A 85 6.95 -5.49 5.28
N LEU A 86 7.59 -5.79 4.16
CA LEU A 86 7.50 -7.10 3.51
C LEU A 86 8.81 -7.86 3.70
N ARG A 87 8.74 -9.11 4.18
CA ARG A 87 9.90 -9.96 4.45
C ARG A 87 9.70 -11.36 3.89
N ASP A 88 10.80 -12.00 3.51
CA ASP A 88 10.80 -13.40 3.09
C ASP A 88 10.75 -14.36 4.29
N THR A 89 11.26 -13.93 5.44
CA THR A 89 11.31 -14.71 6.67
C THR A 89 10.50 -14.07 7.78
N ARG A 90 9.95 -14.90 8.66
CA ARG A 90 9.27 -14.46 9.88
C ARG A 90 10.28 -13.96 10.91
N ASP A 91 10.30 -12.65 11.14
CA ASP A 91 11.14 -12.04 12.19
C ASP A 91 10.40 -10.87 12.84
N CYS A 92 9.49 -11.22 13.76
CA CYS A 92 8.66 -10.25 14.45
C CYS A 92 9.49 -9.26 15.30
N ALA A 93 10.68 -9.66 15.78
CA ALA A 93 11.52 -8.80 16.60
C ALA A 93 12.20 -7.71 15.77
N ALA A 94 12.77 -8.05 14.61
CA ALA A 94 13.35 -7.06 13.71
C ALA A 94 12.29 -6.12 13.13
N VAL A 95 11.11 -6.66 12.81
CA VAL A 95 9.97 -5.87 12.33
C VAL A 95 9.50 -4.90 13.41
N ARG A 96 9.35 -5.36 14.66
CA ARG A 96 8.94 -4.51 15.76
C ARG A 96 9.90 -3.32 15.94
N ARG A 97 11.21 -3.57 15.94
CA ARG A 97 12.22 -2.49 16.01
C ARG A 97 12.11 -1.51 14.85
N PHE A 98 11.87 -2.00 13.64
CA PHE A 98 11.68 -1.15 12.46
C PHE A 98 10.45 -0.25 12.60
N LEU A 99 9.33 -0.81 13.08
CA LEU A 99 8.07 -0.08 13.23
C LEU A 99 8.10 0.90 14.42
N GLU A 100 8.80 0.55 15.51
CA GLU A 100 9.06 1.46 16.63
C GLU A 100 9.82 2.72 16.15
N LEU A 101 10.86 2.53 15.34
CA LEU A 101 11.62 3.64 14.75
C LEU A 101 10.80 4.51 13.79
N ALA A 102 9.74 3.95 13.18
CA ALA A 102 8.83 4.66 12.29
C ALA A 102 7.66 5.34 13.03
N SER A 103 7.49 5.03 14.33
CA SER A 103 6.48 5.64 15.21
C SER A 103 7.02 6.82 16.04
N ASP A 104 8.34 6.96 16.14
CA ASP A 104 9.03 8.12 16.71
C ASP A 104 9.05 9.31 15.73
#